data_AF-A0A661P3S8-F1
#
_entry.id   AF-A0A661P3S8-F1
#
_cell.length_a   1.000
_cell.length_b   1.000
_cell.length_c   1.000
_cell.angle_alpha   90.00
_cell.angle_beta   90.00
_cell.angle_gamma   90.00
#
_symmetry.space_group_name_H-M   'P 1'
#
loop_
_entity.id
_entity.type
_entity.pdbx_description
1 polymer ?
#
loop_
_entity_poly.entity_id
_entity_poly.type
_entity_poly.pdbx_seq_one_letter_code
_entity_poly.pdbx_strand_id
1 'polypeptide(L)'
;MRVALIAAVVIAAGAIIALALHGSRPDELICPAGLRSDPQRAARLVELLESVPRGRDLVQDAPGPLHICFAEANTGVVRSDGVFVMDASGDEGAEAARLGHLLLHLIDGAPLSEPLDPARACAVLVAEAMVAEAQAHTLELRLRRDLQVTGHLLDPALEATFWGVPEAQQVGVIHDALVQEGGGAGAPDLQRAYTIRCRALRSLGAGGG
;
A
#
# COMPACT_ATOMS: atom_id res chain seq x y z
N MET A 1 -53.69 51.18 2.36
CA MET A 1 -52.91 52.42 2.49
C MET A 1 -52.39 52.53 3.92
N ARG A 2 -51.06 52.47 4.09
CA ARG A 2 -50.18 52.93 5.21
C ARG A 2 -48.93 52.04 5.21
N VAL A 3 -47.91 52.47 4.47
CA VAL A 3 -46.66 53.12 4.94
C VAL A 3 -45.69 52.11 5.54
N ALA A 4 -44.55 51.97 4.84
CA ALA A 4 -43.40 51.14 5.14
C ALA A 4 -42.66 51.57 6.41
N LEU A 5 -41.99 50.62 7.07
CA LEU A 5 -40.78 50.90 7.84
C LEU A 5 -39.72 49.87 7.48
N ILE A 6 -38.71 50.32 6.74
CA ILE A 6 -37.49 49.60 6.41
C ILE A 6 -36.55 49.80 7.60
N ALA A 7 -36.27 48.75 8.36
CA ALA A 7 -35.21 48.75 9.35
C ALA A 7 -33.96 48.11 8.74
N ALA A 8 -32.98 48.96 8.41
CA ALA A 8 -31.66 48.56 7.94
C ALA A 8 -30.90 47.87 9.07
N VAL A 9 -30.47 46.62 8.85
CA VAL A 9 -29.55 45.90 9.73
C VAL A 9 -28.13 46.15 9.26
N VAL A 10 -27.32 46.72 10.15
CA VAL A 10 -25.90 47.01 9.97
C VAL A 10 -25.11 45.70 9.93
N ILE A 11 -24.48 45.39 8.79
CA ILE A 11 -23.55 44.27 8.66
C ILE A 11 -22.19 44.73 9.18
N ALA A 12 -21.81 44.30 10.38
CA ALA A 12 -20.47 44.50 10.91
C ALA A 12 -19.49 43.57 10.18
N ALA A 13 -18.67 44.15 9.29
CA ALA A 13 -17.56 43.48 8.65
C ALA A 13 -16.45 43.21 9.68
N GLY A 14 -16.53 42.07 10.38
CA GLY A 14 -15.45 41.56 11.20
C GLY A 14 -14.32 41.06 10.31
N ALA A 15 -13.22 41.81 10.24
CA ALA A 15 -11.99 41.35 9.63
C ALA A 15 -11.42 40.19 10.47
N ILE A 16 -11.66 38.96 10.01
CA ILE A 16 -10.97 37.78 10.54
C ILE A 16 -9.53 37.86 10.05
N ILE A 17 -8.64 38.32 10.93
CA ILE A 17 -7.20 38.23 10.73
C ILE A 17 -6.86 36.75 10.78
N ALA A 18 -6.73 36.12 9.60
CA ALA A 18 -6.14 34.81 9.47
C ALA A 18 -4.66 34.91 9.83
N LEU A 19 -4.32 34.63 11.08
CA LEU A 19 -2.94 34.36 11.50
C LEU A 19 -2.49 33.11 10.74
N ALA A 20 -1.82 33.31 9.60
CA ALA A 20 -1.04 32.29 8.94
C ALA A 20 0.15 31.97 9.85
N LEU A 21 -0.06 31.08 10.81
CA LEU A 21 1.01 30.41 11.53
C LEU A 21 1.91 29.80 10.47
N HIS A 22 3.08 30.42 10.25
CA HIS A 22 4.21 29.82 9.57
C HIS A 22 4.70 28.69 10.47
N GLY A 23 3.94 27.60 10.52
CA GLY A 23 4.41 26.35 11.09
C GLY A 23 5.65 25.97 10.32
N SER A 24 6.77 25.82 11.03
CA SER A 24 7.95 25.15 10.53
C SER A 24 7.48 23.92 9.76
N ARG A 25 7.75 23.87 8.46
CA ARG A 25 7.35 22.74 7.62
C ARG A 25 7.89 21.49 8.33
N PRO A 26 7.02 20.52 8.70
CA PRO A 26 7.51 19.25 9.20
C PRO A 26 8.55 18.78 8.18
N ASP A 27 9.74 18.40 8.67
CA ASP A 27 10.90 18.05 7.84
C ASP A 27 10.43 17.40 6.56
N GLU A 28 10.58 18.14 5.45
CA GLU A 28 10.12 17.70 4.15
C GLU A 28 10.87 16.39 3.87
N LEU A 29 10.17 15.27 4.03
CA LEU A 29 10.77 13.95 3.92
C LEU A 29 11.37 13.84 2.52
N ILE A 30 12.70 13.84 2.46
CA ILE A 30 13.43 13.88 1.19
C ILE A 30 13.38 12.49 0.59
N CYS A 31 12.74 12.38 -0.57
CA CYS A 31 12.75 11.14 -1.32
C CYS A 31 14.18 10.75 -1.73
N PRO A 32 14.57 9.46 -1.60
CA PRO A 32 15.86 8.97 -2.07
C PRO A 32 16.15 9.34 -3.53
N ALA A 33 17.43 9.40 -3.89
CA ALA A 33 17.87 9.73 -5.25
C ALA A 33 17.18 8.85 -6.31
N GLY A 34 16.68 9.47 -7.37
CA GLY A 34 15.93 8.79 -8.44
C GLY A 34 14.43 8.65 -8.18
N LEU A 35 13.95 9.00 -6.99
CA LEU A 35 12.53 9.05 -6.64
C LEU A 35 12.03 10.51 -6.59
N ARG A 36 10.73 10.70 -6.81
CA ARG A 36 10.08 12.01 -6.80
C ARG A 36 9.17 12.15 -5.58
N SER A 37 9.27 13.29 -4.89
CA SER A 37 8.29 13.71 -3.88
C SER A 37 7.07 14.31 -4.57
N ASP A 38 5.88 13.88 -4.16
CA ASP A 38 4.60 14.48 -4.52
C ASP A 38 3.69 14.42 -3.27
N PRO A 39 3.84 15.40 -2.35
CA PRO A 39 3.14 15.35 -1.06
C PRO A 39 1.63 15.46 -1.22
N GLN A 40 1.15 16.13 -2.27
CA GLN A 40 -0.28 16.27 -2.51
C GLN A 40 -0.89 14.93 -2.93
N ARG A 41 -0.23 14.21 -3.85
CA ARG A 41 -0.70 12.88 -4.24
C ARG A 41 -0.55 11.87 -3.11
N ALA A 42 0.57 11.88 -2.38
CA ALA A 42 0.76 11.02 -1.21
C ALA A 42 -0.38 11.19 -0.19
N ALA A 43 -0.75 12.44 0.14
CA ALA A 43 -1.87 12.72 1.02
C ALA A 43 -3.20 12.17 0.49
N ARG A 44 -3.47 12.32 -0.82
CA ARG A 44 -4.68 11.75 -1.45
C ARG A 44 -4.72 10.23 -1.39
N LEU A 45 -3.60 9.53 -1.59
CA LEU A 45 -3.55 8.07 -1.48
C LEU A 45 -3.90 7.60 -0.07
N VAL A 46 -3.37 8.27 0.95
CA VAL A 46 -3.69 7.98 2.36
C VAL A 46 -5.16 8.29 2.66
N GLU A 47 -5.67 9.45 2.24
CA GLU A 47 -7.07 9.84 2.43
C GLU A 47 -8.04 8.82 1.79
N LEU A 48 -7.75 8.39 0.56
CA LEU A 48 -8.52 7.34 -0.12
C LEU A 48 -8.50 6.04 0.68
N LEU A 49 -7.32 5.60 1.12
CA LEU A 49 -7.19 4.38 1.93
C LEU A 49 -8.00 4.48 3.25
N GLU A 50 -7.92 5.61 3.97
CA GLU A 50 -8.66 5.84 5.23
C GLU A 50 -10.19 6.00 5.04
N SER A 51 -10.64 6.26 3.80
CA SER A 51 -12.06 6.43 3.48
C SER A 51 -12.86 5.13 3.61
N VAL A 52 -12.20 3.97 3.56
CA VAL A 52 -12.81 2.65 3.72
C VAL A 52 -12.37 2.01 5.05
N PRO A 53 -13.24 1.25 5.75
CA PRO A 53 -12.93 0.71 7.08
C PRO A 53 -11.62 -0.09 7.15
N ARG A 54 -11.41 -1.04 6.22
CA ARG A 54 -10.20 -1.88 6.20
C ARG A 54 -8.92 -1.07 6.02
N GLY A 55 -8.97 -0.01 5.21
CA GLY A 55 -7.82 0.85 4.97
C GLY A 55 -7.53 1.77 6.15
N ARG A 56 -8.57 2.28 6.81
CA ARG A 56 -8.42 3.05 8.07
C ARG A 56 -7.75 2.23 9.16
N ASP A 57 -8.17 0.99 9.37
CA ASP A 57 -7.59 0.12 10.39
C ASP A 57 -6.09 -0.08 10.13
N LEU A 58 -5.70 -0.32 8.87
CA LEU A 58 -4.28 -0.45 8.49
C LEU A 58 -3.46 0.83 8.75
N VAL A 59 -4.01 2.01 8.43
CA VAL A 59 -3.30 3.28 8.67
C VAL A 59 -3.13 3.55 10.17
N GLN A 60 -4.10 3.14 10.99
CA GLN A 60 -4.00 3.23 12.46
C GLN A 60 -2.96 2.28 13.04
N ASP A 61 -2.81 1.09 12.46
CA ASP A 61 -1.84 0.08 12.89
C ASP A 61 -0.42 0.33 12.36
N ALA A 62 -0.23 1.35 11.50
CA ALA A 62 1.07 1.70 10.96
C ALA A 62 2.06 2.11 12.07
N PRO A 63 3.33 1.67 12.00
CA PRO A 63 4.32 1.94 13.05
C PRO A 63 4.76 3.42 13.13
N GLY A 64 4.33 4.25 12.18
CA GLY A 64 4.64 5.68 12.14
C GLY A 64 4.10 6.37 10.89
N PRO A 65 4.45 7.65 10.68
CA PRO A 65 4.06 8.40 9.48
C PRO A 65 4.54 7.73 8.20
N LEU A 66 3.67 7.69 7.19
CA LEU A 66 3.98 7.07 5.90
C LEU A 66 4.84 7.99 5.04
N HIS A 67 6.05 7.54 4.68
CA HIS A 67 6.91 8.25 3.73
C HIS A 67 6.70 7.67 2.32
N ILE A 68 5.94 8.38 1.50
CA ILE A 68 5.56 7.95 0.15
C ILE A 68 6.31 8.76 -0.91
N CYS A 69 6.99 8.05 -1.79
CA CYS A 69 7.71 8.58 -2.95
C CYS A 69 7.21 7.91 -4.24
N PHE A 70 7.50 8.53 -5.38
CA PHE A 70 6.99 8.09 -6.67
C PHE A 70 8.11 7.81 -7.66
N ALA A 71 7.94 6.78 -8.48
CA ALA A 71 8.81 6.47 -9.61
C ALA A 71 7.97 5.97 -10.79
N GLU A 72 8.51 6.07 -12.01
CA GLU A 72 7.95 5.37 -13.17
C GLU A 72 8.25 3.87 -13.00
N ALA A 73 7.36 3.15 -12.33
CA ALA A 73 7.53 1.75 -11.96
C ALA A 73 6.21 1.02 -12.15
N ASN A 74 6.26 -0.21 -12.68
CA ASN A 74 5.04 -0.99 -12.90
C ASN A 74 4.47 -1.61 -11.61
N THR A 75 5.21 -1.57 -10.50
CA THR A 75 4.79 -2.16 -9.22
C THR A 75 5.31 -1.33 -8.05
N GLY A 76 4.43 -1.04 -7.08
CA GLY A 76 4.81 -0.42 -5.83
C GLY A 76 5.64 -1.34 -4.93
N VAL A 77 6.55 -0.79 -4.15
CA VAL A 77 7.40 -1.52 -3.20
C VAL A 77 7.58 -0.76 -1.89
N VAL A 78 7.81 -1.47 -0.79
CA VAL A 78 8.29 -0.88 0.47
C VAL A 78 9.77 -1.21 0.65
N ARG A 79 10.58 -0.18 0.87
CA ARG A 79 12.03 -0.31 1.09
C ARG A 79 12.33 -0.67 2.54
N SER A 80 13.54 -1.16 2.81
CA SER A 80 13.99 -1.50 4.17
C SER A 80 14.10 -0.29 5.12
N ASP A 81 14.18 0.92 4.56
CA ASP A 81 14.15 2.19 5.28
C ASP A 81 12.71 2.71 5.54
N GLY A 82 11.69 1.91 5.21
CA GLY A 82 10.28 2.25 5.41
C GLY A 82 9.68 3.19 4.36
N VAL A 83 10.44 3.54 3.31
CA VAL A 83 9.93 4.37 2.21
C VAL A 83 9.06 3.52 1.28
N PHE A 84 7.81 3.96 1.08
CA PHE A 84 6.90 3.43 0.08
C PHE A 84 7.21 4.07 -1.26
N VAL A 85 7.47 3.25 -2.28
CA VAL A 85 7.67 3.70 -3.65
C VAL A 85 6.46 3.26 -4.46
N MET A 86 5.68 4.23 -4.95
CA MET A 86 4.42 4.03 -5.68
C MET A 86 4.60 4.38 -7.17
N ASP A 87 3.69 3.90 -8.02
CA ASP A 87 3.73 4.21 -9.45
C ASP A 87 3.31 5.67 -9.69
N ALA A 88 4.20 6.43 -10.31
CA ALA A 88 3.98 7.79 -10.76
C ALA A 88 2.84 7.92 -11.80
N SER A 89 2.45 6.85 -12.49
CA SER A 89 1.43 6.88 -13.55
C SER A 89 0.11 6.19 -13.18
N GLY A 90 0.08 5.46 -12.06
CA GLY A 90 -1.06 4.64 -11.63
C GLY A 90 -2.30 5.44 -11.23
N ASP A 91 -3.48 4.83 -11.43
CA ASP A 91 -4.76 5.33 -10.92
C ASP A 91 -4.73 5.46 -9.39
N GLU A 92 -5.24 6.57 -8.84
CA GLU A 92 -5.13 6.85 -7.40
C GLU A 92 -5.85 5.82 -6.52
N GLY A 93 -6.99 5.27 -6.97
CA GLY A 93 -7.70 4.23 -6.23
C GLY A 93 -6.93 2.90 -6.24
N ALA A 94 -6.39 2.53 -7.41
CA ALA A 94 -5.53 1.35 -7.54
C ALA A 94 -4.26 1.46 -6.68
N GLU A 95 -3.61 2.63 -6.71
CA GLU A 95 -2.40 2.90 -5.93
C GLU A 95 -2.70 2.98 -4.42
N ALA A 96 -3.88 3.48 -4.00
CA ALA A 96 -4.29 3.45 -2.60
C ALA A 96 -4.50 2.01 -2.10
N ALA A 97 -5.10 1.14 -2.92
CA ALA A 97 -5.21 -0.29 -2.58
C ALA A 97 -3.82 -0.97 -2.53
N ARG A 98 -2.93 -0.66 -3.47
CA ARG A 98 -1.53 -1.11 -3.45
C ARG A 98 -0.79 -0.62 -2.21
N LEU A 99 -1.03 0.60 -1.76
CA LEU A 99 -0.47 1.12 -0.52
C LEU A 99 -0.92 0.27 0.67
N GLY A 100 -2.20 -0.12 0.73
CA GLY A 100 -2.70 -1.04 1.76
C GLY A 100 -2.01 -2.42 1.74
N HIS A 101 -1.75 -2.97 0.56
CA HIS A 101 -0.94 -4.19 0.41
C HIS A 101 0.47 -4.02 1.00
N LEU A 102 1.17 -2.94 0.65
CA LEU A 102 2.53 -2.68 1.14
C LEU A 102 2.55 -2.40 2.64
N LEU A 103 1.52 -1.72 3.15
CA LEU A 103 1.39 -1.40 4.56
C LEU A 103 1.18 -2.66 5.40
N LEU A 104 0.45 -3.65 4.90
CA LEU A 104 0.35 -4.95 5.55
C LEU A 104 1.73 -5.61 5.73
N HIS A 105 2.59 -5.56 4.71
CA HIS A 105 3.97 -6.05 4.83
C HIS A 105 4.82 -5.23 5.81
N LEU A 106 4.55 -3.94 5.97
CA LEU A 106 5.24 -3.14 6.99
C LEU A 106 4.80 -3.54 8.41
N ILE A 107 3.51 -3.81 8.61
CA ILE A 107 2.92 -4.16 9.91
C ILE A 107 3.28 -5.58 10.33
N ASP A 108 3.03 -6.57 9.46
CA ASP A 108 3.22 -8.00 9.76
C ASP A 108 4.67 -8.47 9.53
N GLY A 109 5.49 -7.61 8.92
CA GLY A 109 6.88 -7.90 8.56
C GLY A 109 7.03 -8.31 7.10
N ALA A 110 8.03 -7.71 6.44
CA ALA A 110 8.27 -7.95 5.03
C ALA A 110 8.63 -9.42 4.77
N PRO A 111 8.08 -10.05 3.72
CA PRO A 111 8.41 -11.42 3.36
C PRO A 111 9.93 -11.54 3.08
N LEU A 112 10.56 -12.53 3.69
CA LEU A 112 12.01 -12.76 3.59
C LEU A 112 12.87 -11.54 3.97
N SER A 113 12.58 -10.93 5.12
CA SER A 113 13.39 -9.89 5.77
C SER A 113 14.67 -10.44 6.43
N GLU A 114 15.71 -9.61 6.47
CA GLU A 114 16.97 -9.93 7.16
C GLU A 114 16.91 -9.60 8.67
N PRO A 115 17.70 -10.28 9.52
CA PRO A 115 18.53 -11.44 9.20
C PRO A 115 17.69 -12.72 9.03
N LEU A 116 18.07 -13.59 8.08
CA LEU A 116 17.43 -14.89 7.93
C LEU A 116 17.85 -15.85 9.06
N ASP A 117 16.91 -16.62 9.59
CA ASP A 117 17.22 -17.69 10.53
C ASP A 117 18.08 -18.79 9.84
N PRO A 118 19.34 -19.01 10.26
CA PRO A 118 20.23 -19.97 9.63
C PRO A 118 19.75 -21.42 9.80
N ALA A 119 18.94 -21.72 10.82
CA ALA A 119 18.42 -23.07 11.07
C ALA A 119 17.27 -23.44 10.11
N ARG A 120 16.61 -22.45 9.50
CA ARG A 120 15.40 -22.67 8.68
C ARG A 120 15.70 -22.72 7.19
N ALA A 121 15.42 -23.85 6.55
CA ALA A 121 15.67 -24.03 5.12
C ALA A 121 14.91 -23.00 4.25
N CYS A 122 15.53 -22.56 3.15
CA CYS A 122 14.91 -21.57 2.24
C CYS A 122 13.53 -21.98 1.74
N ALA A 123 13.28 -23.26 1.49
CA ALA A 123 11.96 -23.73 1.05
C ALA A 123 10.85 -23.38 2.05
N VAL A 124 11.13 -23.47 3.36
CA VAL A 124 10.17 -23.13 4.42
C VAL A 124 9.94 -21.62 4.47
N LEU A 125 11.01 -20.83 4.43
CA LEU A 125 10.92 -19.37 4.45
C LEU A 125 10.19 -18.81 3.21
N VAL A 126 10.42 -19.41 2.04
CA VAL A 126 9.71 -19.06 0.80
C VAL A 126 8.23 -19.44 0.88
N ALA A 127 7.88 -20.60 1.45
CA ALA A 127 6.49 -20.98 1.62
C ALA A 127 5.72 -20.00 2.53
N GLU A 128 6.33 -19.56 3.64
CA GLU A 128 5.74 -18.53 4.50
C GLU A 128 5.60 -17.18 3.78
N ALA A 129 6.59 -16.80 2.97
CA ALA A 129 6.49 -15.61 2.13
C ALA A 129 5.29 -15.70 1.16
N MET A 130 5.02 -16.86 0.56
CA MET A 130 3.85 -17.05 -0.32
C MET A 130 2.53 -16.92 0.41
N VAL A 131 2.45 -17.34 1.67
CA VAL A 131 1.26 -17.12 2.49
C VAL A 131 1.06 -15.62 2.75
N ALA A 132 2.12 -14.90 3.14
CA ALA A 132 2.05 -13.45 3.38
C ALA A 132 1.64 -12.66 2.12
N GLU A 133 2.20 -13.01 0.96
CA GLU A 133 1.81 -12.43 -0.33
C GLU A 133 0.35 -12.71 -0.68
N ALA A 134 -0.13 -13.94 -0.43
CA ALA A 134 -1.53 -14.28 -0.67
C ALA A 134 -2.49 -13.47 0.20
N GLN A 135 -2.11 -13.22 1.46
CA GLN A 135 -2.86 -12.35 2.37
C GLN A 135 -2.87 -10.90 1.88
N ALA A 136 -1.72 -10.37 1.49
CA ALA A 136 -1.58 -8.99 1.00
C ALA A 136 -2.35 -8.77 -0.31
N HIS A 137 -2.30 -9.69 -1.26
CA HIS A 137 -3.10 -9.62 -2.49
C HIS A 137 -4.60 -9.79 -2.23
N THR A 138 -4.99 -10.66 -1.29
CA THR A 138 -6.39 -10.80 -0.87
C THR A 138 -6.92 -9.48 -0.30
N LEU A 139 -6.13 -8.83 0.55
CA LEU A 139 -6.45 -7.51 1.08
C LEU A 139 -6.55 -6.46 -0.04
N GLU A 140 -5.58 -6.44 -0.96
CA GLU A 140 -5.56 -5.51 -2.09
C GLU A 140 -6.84 -5.62 -2.94
N LEU A 141 -7.25 -6.84 -3.30
CA LEU A 141 -8.49 -7.06 -4.06
C LEU A 141 -9.73 -6.53 -3.33
N ARG A 142 -9.78 -6.70 -2.01
CA ARG A 142 -10.88 -6.16 -1.17
C ARG A 142 -10.85 -4.65 -1.14
N LEU A 143 -9.69 -4.04 -0.94
CA LEU A 143 -9.53 -2.58 -0.96
C LEU A 143 -9.91 -2.00 -2.33
N ARG A 144 -9.48 -2.62 -3.43
CA ARG A 144 -9.87 -2.20 -4.79
C ARG A 144 -11.39 -2.22 -4.97
N ARG A 145 -12.07 -3.25 -4.45
CA ARG A 145 -13.54 -3.35 -4.49
C ARG A 145 -14.21 -2.28 -3.63
N ASP A 146 -13.73 -2.08 -2.40
CA ASP A 146 -14.26 -1.09 -1.46
C ASP A 146 -14.07 0.35 -1.99
N LEU A 147 -12.95 0.60 -2.67
CA LEU A 147 -12.61 1.87 -3.35
C LEU A 147 -13.21 2.01 -4.76
N GLN A 148 -13.98 1.02 -5.21
CA GLN A 148 -14.64 1.03 -6.53
C GLN A 148 -13.67 1.18 -7.71
N VAL A 149 -12.44 0.67 -7.57
CA VAL A 149 -11.42 0.67 -8.63
C VAL A 149 -11.89 -0.17 -9.80
N THR A 150 -11.87 0.41 -11.00
CA THR A 150 -12.20 -0.31 -12.24
C THR A 150 -10.98 -1.02 -12.82
N GLY A 151 -11.19 -2.18 -13.45
CA GLY A 151 -10.12 -2.99 -14.04
C GLY A 151 -9.64 -4.11 -13.11
N HIS A 152 -8.88 -5.04 -13.66
CA HIS A 152 -8.41 -6.23 -12.96
C HIS A 152 -7.00 -6.03 -12.43
N LEU A 153 -6.76 -6.50 -11.20
CA LEU A 153 -5.43 -6.65 -10.62
C LEU A 153 -4.77 -7.94 -11.14
N LEU A 154 -5.54 -9.03 -11.22
CA LEU A 154 -5.09 -10.36 -11.60
C LEU A 154 -5.75 -10.81 -12.92
N ASP A 155 -5.47 -12.05 -13.35
CA ASP A 155 -6.22 -12.66 -14.44
C ASP A 155 -7.75 -12.64 -14.14
N PRO A 156 -8.61 -12.22 -15.08
CA PRO A 156 -10.05 -12.11 -14.84
C PRO A 156 -10.72 -13.42 -14.39
N ALA A 157 -10.24 -14.59 -14.83
CA ALA A 157 -10.80 -15.87 -14.42
C ALA A 157 -10.39 -16.22 -12.98
N LEU A 158 -9.16 -15.86 -12.58
CA LEU A 158 -8.72 -15.98 -11.19
C LEU A 158 -9.53 -15.07 -10.27
N GLU A 159 -9.75 -13.80 -10.64
CA GLU A 159 -10.59 -12.89 -9.84
C GLU A 159 -12.03 -13.39 -9.74
N ALA A 160 -12.62 -13.88 -10.82
CA ALA A 160 -13.95 -14.47 -10.79
C ALA A 160 -14.04 -15.64 -9.80
N THR A 161 -13.01 -16.49 -9.76
CA THR A 161 -12.91 -17.60 -8.79
C THR A 161 -12.79 -17.08 -7.36
N PHE A 162 -11.90 -16.10 -7.12
CA PHE A 162 -11.72 -15.46 -5.82
C PHE A 162 -13.02 -14.87 -5.26
N TRP A 163 -13.79 -14.18 -6.10
CA TRP A 163 -15.07 -13.60 -5.69
C TRP A 163 -16.21 -14.62 -5.57
N GLY A 164 -16.07 -15.80 -6.18
CA GLY A 164 -17.06 -16.88 -6.16
C GLY A 164 -17.00 -17.78 -4.91
N VAL A 165 -15.90 -17.73 -4.14
CA VAL A 165 -15.72 -18.54 -2.93
C VAL A 165 -16.05 -17.76 -1.64
N PRO A 166 -16.39 -18.45 -0.53
CA PRO A 166 -16.54 -17.82 0.78
C PRO A 166 -15.29 -17.05 1.21
N GLU A 167 -15.47 -15.96 1.97
CA GLU A 167 -14.38 -15.08 2.40
C GLU A 167 -13.22 -15.84 3.09
N ALA A 168 -13.56 -16.86 3.88
CA ALA A 168 -12.58 -17.71 4.58
C ALA A 168 -11.69 -18.56 3.66
N GLN A 169 -12.06 -18.73 2.38
CA GLN A 169 -11.34 -19.53 1.40
C GLN A 169 -10.53 -18.67 0.41
N GLN A 170 -10.75 -17.36 0.39
CA GLN A 170 -10.18 -16.44 -0.59
C GLN A 170 -8.65 -16.41 -0.59
N VAL A 171 -8.02 -16.43 0.59
CA VAL A 171 -6.55 -16.47 0.71
C VAL A 171 -5.99 -17.74 0.07
N GLY A 172 -6.68 -18.88 0.22
CA GLY A 172 -6.28 -20.14 -0.41
C GLY A 172 -6.27 -20.07 -1.93
N VAL A 173 -7.29 -19.43 -2.53
CA VAL A 173 -7.36 -19.22 -3.99
C VAL A 173 -6.17 -18.42 -4.49
N ILE A 174 -5.81 -17.32 -3.81
CA ILE A 174 -4.65 -16.50 -4.21
C ILE A 174 -3.34 -17.25 -3.99
N HIS A 175 -3.19 -17.93 -2.85
CA HIS A 175 -2.01 -18.73 -2.56
C HIS A 175 -1.76 -19.79 -3.63
N ASP A 176 -2.79 -20.57 -3.99
CA ASP A 176 -2.69 -21.63 -4.98
C ASP A 176 -2.28 -21.06 -6.35
N ALA A 177 -2.80 -19.89 -6.73
CA ALA A 177 -2.43 -19.21 -7.97
C ALA A 177 -0.98 -18.67 -7.96
N LEU A 178 -0.48 -18.21 -6.81
CA LEU A 178 0.89 -17.70 -6.67
C LEU A 178 1.95 -18.81 -6.71
N VAL A 179 1.63 -20.00 -6.21
CA VAL A 179 2.57 -21.14 -6.17
C VAL A 179 2.52 -22.02 -7.43
N GLN A 180 1.51 -21.85 -8.28
CA GLN A 180 1.43 -22.58 -9.54
C GLN A 180 2.47 -22.08 -10.56
N GLU A 181 3.23 -23.01 -11.15
CA GLU A 181 4.20 -22.69 -12.21
C GLU A 181 3.51 -21.95 -13.38
N GLY A 182 4.10 -20.85 -13.84
CA GLY A 182 3.55 -20.01 -14.90
C GLY A 182 2.71 -18.81 -14.42
N GLY A 183 2.45 -18.68 -13.11
CA GLY A 183 1.98 -17.46 -12.44
C GLY A 183 0.64 -16.91 -12.95
N GLY A 184 -0.47 -17.56 -12.56
CA GLY A 184 -1.83 -17.10 -12.90
C GLY A 184 -2.24 -15.75 -12.29
N ALA A 185 -1.40 -15.17 -11.41
CA ALA A 185 -1.65 -13.92 -10.69
C ALA A 185 -0.87 -12.71 -11.27
N GLY A 186 -0.37 -12.78 -12.51
CA GLY A 186 0.33 -11.65 -13.13
C GLY A 186 1.77 -11.41 -12.66
N ALA A 187 2.26 -12.21 -11.71
CA ALA A 187 3.67 -12.30 -11.34
C ALA A 187 4.24 -13.66 -11.74
N PRO A 188 4.61 -13.89 -13.02
CA PRO A 188 5.33 -15.09 -13.37
C PRO A 188 6.59 -15.17 -12.51
N ASP A 189 6.76 -16.29 -11.82
CA ASP A 189 7.93 -16.66 -11.03
C ASP A 189 8.16 -15.96 -9.66
N LEU A 190 7.12 -15.45 -8.96
CA LEU A 190 7.32 -14.84 -7.62
C LEU A 190 7.99 -15.80 -6.61
N GLN A 191 7.54 -17.05 -6.55
CA GLN A 191 8.15 -18.10 -5.71
C GLN A 191 9.63 -18.32 -6.05
N ARG A 192 9.97 -18.29 -7.35
CA ARG A 192 11.35 -18.42 -7.84
C ARG A 192 12.18 -17.20 -7.47
N ALA A 193 11.63 -15.99 -7.59
CA ALA A 193 12.31 -14.76 -7.16
C ALA A 193 12.66 -14.81 -5.67
N TYR A 194 11.72 -15.25 -4.83
CA TYR A 194 11.97 -15.45 -3.40
C TYR A 194 12.97 -16.57 -3.11
N THR A 195 12.95 -17.65 -3.88
CA THR A 195 13.95 -18.72 -3.78
C THR A 195 15.35 -18.21 -4.09
N ILE A 196 15.51 -17.42 -5.17
CA ILE A 196 16.78 -16.80 -5.55
C ILE A 196 17.24 -15.84 -4.46
N ARG A 197 16.35 -14.97 -3.97
CA ARG A 197 16.64 -14.01 -2.90
C ARG A 197 17.09 -14.70 -1.63
N CYS A 198 16.37 -15.71 -1.14
CA CYS A 198 16.75 -16.42 0.08
C CYS A 198 18.15 -17.05 -0.01
N ARG A 199 18.47 -17.66 -1.16
CA ARG A 199 19.80 -18.23 -1.41
C ARG A 199 20.89 -17.16 -1.42
N ALA A 200 20.64 -16.01 -2.03
CA ALA A 200 21.57 -14.90 -2.05
C ALA A 200 21.85 -14.35 -0.65
N LEU A 201 20.81 -14.09 0.14
CA LEU A 201 20.92 -13.59 1.52
C LEU A 201 21.71 -14.56 2.41
N ARG A 202 21.47 -15.88 2.28
CA ARG A 202 22.27 -16.89 3.01
C ARG A 202 23.75 -16.88 2.65
N SER A 203 24.09 -16.69 1.37
CA SER A 203 25.48 -16.61 0.92
C SER A 203 26.20 -15.39 1.47
N LEU A 204 25.50 -14.26 1.65
CA LEU A 204 26.06 -13.03 2.23
C LEU A 204 26.30 -13.18 3.75
N GLY A 205 25.34 -13.78 4.47
CA GLY A 205 25.46 -14.00 5.92
C GLY A 205 26.58 -14.98 6.32
N ALA A 206 26.95 -15.92 5.44
CA ALA A 206 28.03 -16.87 5.69
C ALA A 206 29.44 -16.28 5.57
N GLY A 207 29.60 -15.10 4.95
CA GLY A 207 30.89 -14.47 4.69
C GLY A 207 31.28 -13.33 5.65
N GLY A 208 30.42 -12.97 6.59
CA GLY A 208 30.60 -11.83 7.50
C GLY A 208 30.93 -12.18 8.95
N GLY A 209 31.32 -13.43 9.24
CA GLY A 209 31.65 -13.94 10.58
C GLY A 209 33.13 -14.10 10.84
#